data_AF-A0AA96W6G6-F1
#
_entry.id   AF-A0AA96W6G6-F1
#
_cell.length_a   1.000
_cell.length_b   1.000
_cell.length_c   1.000
_cell.angle_alpha   90.00
_cell.angle_beta   90.00
_cell.angle_gamma   90.00
#
_symmetry.space_group_name_H-M   'P 1'
#
loop_
_entity.id
_entity.type
_entity.pdbx_description
1 polymer ?
#
loop_
_entity_poly.entity_id
_entity_poly.type
_entity_poly.pdbx_seq_one_letter_code
_entity_poly.pdbx_strand_id
1 'polypeptide(L)'
;MATAPADAVVCGALIGVADSLLFATNSRQRIMSLFEVSFDTHDSRMSWFRFYDRHKNTCSQQLREILKPLVNATPATADRFVPRGPGFAPHHVPAFLKQDWHERFIRPACIPLDERLVRRCAAIQLVRRAARCDTREAALLLGIPVDKVPRGIDDDRFWIGAKDAPTDFRIAVDELGLHLGENIDQPPDYQRRRDVLRNWVLPPSDWLEVTAQLPRIIGKQPVLDDRKRQVASIFIWTRVTGGEHLFAPRPLEQTQPQHIQRAWAARRPTTWHQLVGRPDPGPHYAALRRLLGEYADDLINRVDAGALSPIE
;
A
#
# COMPACT_ATOMS: atom_id res chain seq x y z
N MET A 1 -36.79 18.81 -8.49
CA MET A 1 -37.62 18.25 -7.41
C MET A 1 -38.57 17.25 -8.05
N ALA A 2 -38.62 16.01 -7.59
CA ALA A 2 -39.68 15.10 -8.00
C ALA A 2 -40.96 15.52 -7.28
N THR A 3 -41.98 15.90 -8.05
CA THR A 3 -43.29 16.33 -7.52
C THR A 3 -44.02 15.11 -6.97
N ALA A 4 -44.68 15.25 -5.81
CA ALA A 4 -45.52 14.18 -5.28
C ALA A 4 -46.61 13.79 -6.31
N PRO A 5 -47.03 12.52 -6.38
CA PRO A 5 -48.12 12.12 -7.26
C PRO A 5 -49.37 12.96 -7.00
N ALA A 6 -50.01 13.46 -8.06
CA ALA A 6 -51.24 14.26 -7.91
C ALA A 6 -52.45 13.42 -7.49
N ASP A 7 -52.37 12.09 -7.66
CA ASP A 7 -53.42 11.14 -7.31
C ASP A 7 -53.33 10.74 -5.84
N ALA A 8 -54.43 10.95 -5.11
CA ALA A 8 -54.55 10.63 -3.68
C ALA A 8 -54.44 9.12 -3.40
N VAL A 9 -54.91 8.25 -4.30
CA VAL A 9 -54.81 6.79 -4.16
C VAL A 9 -53.36 6.35 -4.26
N VAL A 10 -52.61 6.91 -5.21
CA VAL A 10 -51.17 6.63 -5.38
C VAL A 10 -50.37 7.15 -4.19
N CYS A 11 -50.69 8.34 -3.69
CA CYS A 11 -50.07 8.86 -2.46
C CYS A 11 -50.35 7.96 -1.25
N GLY A 12 -51.60 7.55 -1.06
CA GLY A 12 -51.99 6.67 0.03
C GLY A 12 -51.26 5.31 -0.02
N ALA A 13 -51.13 4.74 -1.22
CA ALA A 13 -50.38 3.49 -1.41
C ALA A 13 -48.89 3.64 -1.07
N LEU A 14 -48.24 4.72 -1.50
CA LEU A 14 -46.82 4.98 -1.19
C LEU A 14 -46.58 5.19 0.32
N ILE A 15 -47.49 5.91 0.99
CA ILE A 15 -47.42 6.10 2.45
C ILE A 15 -47.61 4.75 3.16
N GLY A 16 -48.59 3.94 2.73
CA GLY A 16 -48.82 2.60 3.30
C GLY A 16 -47.63 1.65 3.13
N VAL A 17 -46.95 1.70 1.97
CA VAL A 17 -45.71 0.94 1.75
C VAL A 17 -44.58 1.46 2.64
N ALA A 18 -44.40 2.77 2.75
CA ALA A 18 -43.38 3.36 3.62
C ALA A 18 -43.59 2.98 5.09
N ASP A 19 -44.83 3.02 5.57
CA ASP A 19 -45.21 2.64 6.93
C ASP A 19 -44.93 1.15 7.19
N SER A 20 -45.36 0.28 6.28
CA SER A 20 -45.08 -1.17 6.36
C SER A 20 -43.58 -1.49 6.35
N LEU A 21 -42.77 -0.74 5.58
CA LEU A 21 -41.33 -0.95 5.52
C LEU A 21 -40.61 -0.46 6.79
N LEU A 22 -41.05 0.65 7.38
CA LEU A 22 -40.40 1.24 8.55
C LEU A 22 -40.77 0.54 9.86
N PHE A 23 -42.02 0.14 10.02
CA PHE A 23 -42.56 -0.36 11.29
C PHE A 23 -42.75 -1.89 11.34
N ALA A 24 -42.41 -2.62 10.27
CA ALA A 24 -42.36 -4.08 10.33
C ALA A 24 -41.31 -4.57 11.34
N THR A 25 -41.59 -5.70 12.00
CA THR A 25 -40.69 -6.37 12.97
C THR A 25 -39.30 -6.69 12.39
N ASN A 26 -39.20 -6.84 11.06
CA ASN A 26 -37.98 -7.10 10.30
C ASN A 26 -37.62 -5.95 9.33
N SER A 27 -38.05 -4.72 9.63
CA SER A 27 -37.84 -3.52 8.81
C SER A 27 -36.40 -3.35 8.34
N ARG A 28 -35.42 -3.55 9.23
CA ARG A 28 -33.99 -3.53 8.87
C ARG A 28 -33.66 -4.52 7.76
N GLN A 29 -33.95 -5.80 7.94
CA GLN A 29 -33.62 -6.84 6.94
C GLN A 29 -34.32 -6.59 5.61
N ARG A 30 -35.60 -6.18 5.61
CA ARG A 30 -36.35 -5.90 4.37
C ARG A 30 -35.79 -4.72 3.60
N ILE A 31 -35.41 -3.63 4.30
CA ILE A 31 -34.83 -2.46 3.66
C ILE A 31 -33.42 -2.78 3.13
N MET A 32 -32.62 -3.57 3.86
CA MET A 32 -31.32 -4.03 3.37
C MET A 32 -31.47 -4.93 2.12
N SER A 33 -32.39 -5.90 2.13
CA SER A 33 -32.60 -6.78 0.96
C SER A 33 -33.11 -6.00 -0.26
N LEU A 34 -33.99 -5.02 -0.06
CA LEU A 34 -34.44 -4.15 -1.14
C LEU A 34 -33.29 -3.32 -1.70
N PHE A 35 -32.40 -2.83 -0.84
CA PHE A 35 -31.21 -2.09 -1.26
C PHE A 35 -30.28 -2.98 -2.10
N GLU A 36 -30.00 -4.20 -1.66
CA GLU A 36 -29.14 -5.14 -2.39
C GLU A 36 -29.70 -5.52 -3.76
N VAL A 37 -31.01 -5.74 -3.86
CA VAL A 37 -31.68 -6.09 -5.13
C VAL A 37 -31.83 -4.88 -6.06
N SER A 38 -32.06 -3.68 -5.52
CA SER A 38 -32.31 -2.48 -6.33
C SER A 38 -31.04 -1.76 -6.76
N PHE A 39 -29.95 -1.96 -6.00
CA PHE A 39 -28.65 -1.35 -6.22
C PHE A 39 -27.59 -2.46 -6.22
N ASP A 40 -27.64 -3.30 -7.25
CA ASP A 40 -26.77 -4.46 -7.44
C ASP A 40 -25.37 -4.10 -7.98
N THR A 41 -25.28 -2.95 -8.66
CA THR A 41 -24.06 -2.40 -9.26
C THR A 41 -23.44 -1.26 -8.44
N HIS A 42 -22.14 -1.03 -8.60
CA HIS A 42 -21.44 0.07 -7.91
C HIS A 42 -22.04 1.46 -8.25
N ASP A 43 -22.30 1.72 -9.54
CA ASP A 43 -22.83 3.00 -10.02
C ASP A 43 -24.22 3.33 -9.47
N SER A 44 -25.08 2.31 -9.37
CA SER A 44 -26.44 2.47 -8.83
C SER A 44 -26.41 2.75 -7.33
N ARG A 45 -25.52 2.08 -6.58
CA ARG A 45 -25.27 2.36 -5.15
C ARG A 45 -24.76 3.78 -4.94
N MET A 46 -23.75 4.20 -5.70
CA MET A 46 -23.18 5.55 -5.58
C MET A 46 -24.17 6.65 -5.95
N SER A 47 -25.00 6.41 -6.97
CA SER A 47 -26.09 7.32 -7.34
C SER A 47 -27.13 7.45 -6.22
N TRP A 48 -27.49 6.34 -5.58
CA TRP A 48 -28.38 6.33 -4.42
C TRP A 48 -27.76 7.06 -3.23
N PHE A 49 -26.49 6.83 -2.91
CA PHE A 49 -25.82 7.50 -1.79
C PHE A 49 -25.77 9.01 -1.96
N ARG A 50 -25.45 9.51 -3.17
CA ARG A 50 -25.51 10.96 -3.49
C ARG A 50 -26.92 11.52 -3.40
N PHE A 51 -27.94 10.73 -3.71
CA PHE A 51 -29.34 11.12 -3.58
C PHE A 51 -29.74 11.18 -2.09
N TYR A 52 -29.42 10.13 -1.33
CA TYR A 52 -29.69 10.07 0.09
C TYR A 52 -29.01 11.20 0.86
N ASP A 53 -27.74 11.49 0.61
CA ASP A 53 -27.01 12.55 1.32
C ASP A 53 -27.64 13.94 1.13
N ARG A 54 -28.13 14.24 -0.08
CA ARG A 54 -28.88 15.47 -0.39
C ARG A 54 -30.21 15.58 0.35
N HIS A 55 -30.83 14.46 0.70
CA HIS A 55 -32.18 14.40 1.27
C HIS A 55 -32.24 13.85 2.70
N LYS A 56 -31.12 13.46 3.31
CA LYS A 56 -31.07 12.79 4.61
C LYS A 56 -31.76 13.56 5.73
N ASN A 57 -31.71 14.90 5.68
CA ASN A 57 -32.33 15.76 6.69
C ASN A 57 -33.87 15.80 6.57
N THR A 58 -34.42 15.36 5.44
CA THR A 58 -35.87 15.24 5.19
C THR A 58 -36.41 13.84 5.46
N CYS A 59 -35.54 12.85 5.72
CA CYS A 59 -35.93 11.49 6.06
C CYS A 59 -36.33 11.35 7.54
N SER A 60 -37.24 10.43 7.83
CA SER A 60 -37.62 10.09 9.21
C SER A 60 -36.41 9.60 10.01
N GLN A 61 -36.42 9.82 11.33
CA GLN A 61 -35.32 9.36 12.21
C GLN A 61 -35.13 7.83 12.12
N GLN A 62 -36.22 7.08 12.10
CA GLN A 62 -36.19 5.63 12.01
C GLN A 62 -35.57 5.12 10.70
N LEU A 63 -35.89 5.75 9.57
CA LEU A 63 -35.25 5.43 8.30
C LEU A 63 -33.74 5.71 8.35
N ARG A 64 -33.34 6.83 8.94
CA ARG A 64 -31.91 7.16 9.12
C ARG A 64 -31.19 6.12 9.98
N GLU A 65 -31.79 5.68 11.09
CA GLU A 65 -31.21 4.64 11.96
C GLU A 65 -31.08 3.27 11.25
N ILE A 66 -32.08 2.91 10.44
CA ILE A 66 -32.04 1.66 9.66
C ILE A 66 -30.96 1.72 8.57
N LEU A 67 -30.78 2.86 7.91
CA LEU A 67 -29.82 3.05 6.82
C LEU A 67 -28.40 3.39 7.30
N LYS A 68 -28.18 3.71 8.58
CA LYS A 68 -26.85 4.02 9.14
C LYS A 68 -25.76 3.02 8.73
N PRO A 69 -25.97 1.69 8.79
CA PRO A 69 -24.94 0.72 8.38
C PRO A 69 -24.54 0.88 6.91
N LEU A 70 -25.50 1.09 6.01
CA LEU A 70 -25.24 1.28 4.58
C LEU A 70 -24.52 2.59 4.28
N VAL A 71 -24.94 3.67 4.95
CA VAL A 71 -24.39 5.01 4.71
C VAL A 71 -23.01 5.16 5.34
N ASN A 72 -22.78 4.56 6.51
CA ASN A 72 -21.44 4.51 7.12
C ASN A 72 -20.47 3.61 6.34
N ALA A 73 -20.98 2.69 5.51
CA ALA A 73 -20.20 1.90 4.57
C ALA A 73 -19.86 2.65 3.27
N THR A 74 -20.24 3.94 3.13
CA THR A 74 -19.94 4.74 1.93
C THR A 74 -18.65 5.54 2.01
N PRO A 75 -18.07 5.88 0.85
CA PRO A 75 -16.91 6.77 0.76
C PRO A 75 -17.19 8.24 1.10
N ALA A 76 -18.43 8.67 1.42
CA ALA A 76 -18.64 9.99 2.06
C ALA A 76 -18.10 10.02 3.50
N THR A 77 -17.93 8.84 4.09
CA THR A 77 -17.18 8.60 5.32
C THR A 77 -15.68 8.41 5.08
N ALA A 78 -15.16 8.66 3.87
CA ALA A 78 -13.73 8.59 3.54
C ALA A 78 -12.87 9.61 4.33
N ASP A 79 -13.50 10.57 5.02
CA ASP A 79 -12.81 11.44 5.98
C ASP A 79 -12.58 10.76 7.35
N ARG A 80 -13.01 9.51 7.50
CA ARG A 80 -12.71 8.64 8.63
C ARG A 80 -11.88 7.44 8.20
N PHE A 81 -10.78 7.68 7.48
CA PHE A 81 -9.63 6.81 7.75
C PHE A 81 -9.23 7.02 9.22
N VAL A 82 -9.79 6.17 10.07
CA VAL A 82 -9.31 5.93 11.42
C VAL A 82 -9.10 4.43 11.41
N PRO A 83 -7.86 3.94 11.32
CA PRO A 83 -7.61 2.53 11.54
C PRO A 83 -8.12 2.22 12.95
N ARG A 84 -9.32 1.62 13.03
CA ARG A 84 -9.95 1.26 14.30
C ARG A 84 -9.40 -0.11 14.67
N GLY A 85 -8.27 -0.09 15.36
CA GLY A 85 -7.63 -1.27 15.92
C GLY A 85 -6.34 -0.82 16.61
N PRO A 86 -6.00 -1.36 17.80
CA PRO A 86 -4.83 -0.93 18.59
C PRO A 86 -3.45 -1.28 17.98
N GLY A 87 -3.33 -1.46 16.65
CA GLY A 87 -2.11 -2.00 16.03
C GLY A 87 -1.58 -1.24 14.81
N PHE A 88 -2.41 -0.58 13.99
CA PHE A 88 -1.93 -0.01 12.72
C PHE A 88 -1.61 1.49 12.80
N ALA A 89 -0.42 1.87 12.36
CA ALA A 89 0.13 3.23 12.46
C ALA A 89 1.03 3.52 11.25
N PRO A 90 1.36 4.79 10.96
CA PRO A 90 2.18 5.16 9.80
C PRO A 90 3.53 4.42 9.69
N HIS A 91 4.18 4.13 10.83
CA HIS A 91 5.46 3.41 10.87
C HIS A 91 5.34 1.93 10.47
N HIS A 92 4.12 1.38 10.45
CA HIS A 92 3.82 0.02 9.98
C HIS A 92 3.65 -0.09 8.46
N VAL A 93 3.78 1.02 7.73
CA VAL A 93 3.68 1.02 6.26
C VAL A 93 5.06 0.86 5.62
N PRO A 94 5.26 -0.16 4.75
CA PRO A 94 6.47 -0.25 3.93
C PRO A 94 6.46 0.84 2.85
N ALA A 95 7.64 1.39 2.53
CA ALA A 95 7.77 2.44 1.50
C ALA A 95 7.45 1.94 0.08
N PHE A 96 7.56 0.63 -0.13
CA PHE A 96 7.13 -0.07 -1.32
C PHE A 96 6.10 -1.11 -0.91
N LEU A 97 4.83 -0.88 -1.30
CA LEU A 97 3.72 -1.74 -0.94
C LEU A 97 4.03 -3.21 -1.28
N LYS A 98 3.72 -4.16 -0.40
CA LYS A 98 3.98 -5.59 -0.65
C LYS A 98 3.21 -6.10 -1.89
N GLN A 99 3.76 -7.14 -2.54
CA GLN A 99 3.19 -7.67 -3.78
C GLN A 99 1.78 -8.22 -3.60
N ASP A 100 1.58 -9.01 -2.56
CA ASP A 100 0.29 -9.60 -2.17
C ASP A 100 -0.76 -8.52 -1.87
N TRP A 101 -0.37 -7.46 -1.16
CA TRP A 101 -1.25 -6.32 -0.88
C TRP A 101 -1.65 -5.58 -2.16
N HIS A 102 -0.68 -5.36 -3.05
CA HIS A 102 -0.93 -4.76 -4.35
C HIS A 102 -1.88 -5.62 -5.20
N GLU A 103 -1.59 -6.91 -5.34
CA GLU A 103 -2.37 -7.83 -6.20
C GLU A 103 -3.80 -8.00 -5.72
N ARG A 104 -4.02 -7.98 -4.41
CA ARG A 104 -5.33 -8.17 -3.78
C ARG A 104 -6.18 -6.91 -3.75
N PHE A 105 -5.62 -5.77 -3.35
CA PHE A 105 -6.41 -4.55 -3.08
C PHE A 105 -6.29 -3.53 -4.21
N ILE A 106 -5.07 -3.28 -4.70
CA ILE A 106 -4.80 -2.13 -5.58
C ILE A 106 -4.99 -2.49 -7.06
N ARG A 107 -4.49 -3.65 -7.49
CA ARG A 107 -4.55 -4.12 -8.88
C ARG A 107 -5.99 -4.16 -9.45
N PRO A 108 -7.03 -4.56 -8.69
CA PRO A 108 -8.42 -4.53 -9.18
C PRO A 108 -8.91 -3.16 -9.64
N ALA A 109 -8.35 -2.06 -9.13
CA ALA A 109 -8.69 -0.70 -9.55
C ALA A 109 -8.20 -0.34 -10.97
N CYS A 110 -7.49 -1.25 -11.65
CA CYS A 110 -7.09 -1.14 -13.06
C CYS A 110 -6.39 0.19 -13.44
N ILE A 111 -5.54 0.71 -12.54
CA ILE A 111 -4.82 1.98 -12.76
C ILE A 111 -3.78 1.81 -13.88
N PRO A 112 -3.79 2.64 -14.94
CA PRO A 112 -2.94 2.48 -16.12
C PRO A 112 -1.54 3.09 -15.92
N LEU A 113 -0.96 2.88 -14.75
CA LEU A 113 0.37 3.36 -14.40
C LEU A 113 1.31 2.16 -14.21
N ASP A 114 2.61 2.41 -14.30
CA ASP A 114 3.62 1.39 -13.97
C ASP A 114 3.39 0.87 -12.54
N GLU A 115 3.48 -0.45 -12.36
CA GLU A 115 3.21 -1.10 -11.08
C GLU A 115 4.04 -0.49 -9.94
N ARG A 116 5.31 -0.15 -10.18
CA ARG A 116 6.16 0.43 -9.13
C ARG A 116 5.66 1.80 -8.71
N LEU A 117 5.20 2.58 -9.67
CA LEU A 117 4.60 3.89 -9.42
C LEU A 117 3.31 3.75 -8.61
N VAL A 118 2.42 2.83 -9.01
CA VAL A 118 1.17 2.55 -8.29
C VAL A 118 1.43 2.14 -6.85
N ARG A 119 2.37 1.21 -6.62
CA ARG A 119 2.73 0.72 -5.28
C ARG A 119 3.33 1.81 -4.40
N ARG A 120 4.19 2.67 -4.96
CA ARG A 120 4.75 3.82 -4.25
C ARG A 120 3.64 4.80 -3.86
N CYS A 121 2.78 5.15 -4.80
CA CYS A 121 1.68 6.08 -4.52
C CYS A 121 0.70 5.50 -3.49
N ALA A 122 0.40 4.20 -3.55
CA ALA A 122 -0.46 3.54 -2.56
C ALA A 122 0.15 3.60 -1.16
N ALA A 123 1.45 3.37 -1.00
CA ALA A 123 2.14 3.51 0.29
C ALA A 123 2.06 4.96 0.81
N ILE A 124 2.33 5.96 -0.04
CA ILE A 124 2.22 7.38 0.33
C ILE A 124 0.80 7.71 0.80
N GLN A 125 -0.21 7.30 0.04
CA GLN A 125 -1.62 7.60 0.34
C GLN A 125 -2.09 6.90 1.62
N LEU A 126 -1.63 5.68 1.87
CA LEU A 126 -1.90 4.96 3.11
C LEU A 126 -1.32 5.68 4.34
N VAL A 127 -0.07 6.18 4.24
CA VAL A 127 0.55 6.98 5.32
C VAL A 127 -0.16 8.31 5.53
N ARG A 128 -0.48 9.04 4.45
CA ARG A 128 -1.23 10.31 4.55
C ARG A 128 -2.51 10.15 5.34
N ARG A 129 -3.24 9.07 5.08
CA ARG A 129 -4.49 8.78 5.76
C ARG A 129 -4.28 8.35 7.21
N ALA A 130 -3.30 7.48 7.46
CA ALA A 130 -2.96 7.03 8.81
C ALA A 130 -2.44 8.14 9.72
N ALA A 131 -1.64 9.07 9.18
CA ALA A 131 -1.01 10.16 9.91
C ALA A 131 -1.80 11.49 9.83
N ARG A 132 -2.80 11.59 8.95
CA ARG A 132 -3.50 12.83 8.59
C ARG A 132 -2.53 13.95 8.18
N CYS A 133 -1.58 13.61 7.33
CA CYS A 133 -0.50 14.49 6.90
C CYS A 133 -0.55 14.75 5.39
N ASP A 134 0.24 15.73 4.93
CA ASP A 134 0.35 16.01 3.50
C ASP A 134 1.23 14.97 2.76
N THR A 135 1.24 15.04 1.43
CA THR A 135 2.02 14.14 0.58
C THR A 135 3.52 14.18 0.87
N ARG A 136 4.06 15.36 1.19
CA ARG A 136 5.48 15.55 1.47
C ARG A 136 5.85 14.93 2.80
N GLU A 137 5.06 15.18 3.84
CA GLU A 137 5.22 14.60 5.17
C GLU A 137 5.14 13.06 5.11
N ALA A 138 4.18 12.52 4.37
CA ALA A 138 4.06 11.08 4.16
C ALA A 138 5.28 10.48 3.45
N ALA A 139 5.81 11.16 2.42
CA ALA A 139 7.02 10.71 1.73
C ALA A 139 8.23 10.70 2.66
N LEU A 140 8.38 11.71 3.52
CA LEU A 140 9.46 11.78 4.52
C LEU A 140 9.36 10.62 5.53
N LEU A 141 8.16 10.32 6.04
CA LEU A 141 7.94 9.17 6.93
C LEU A 141 8.31 7.84 6.28
N LEU A 142 8.10 7.70 4.97
CA LEU A 142 8.49 6.52 4.19
C LEU A 142 9.96 6.51 3.78
N GLY A 143 10.72 7.56 4.04
CA GLY A 143 12.11 7.70 3.57
C GLY A 143 12.21 7.82 2.04
N ILE A 144 11.15 8.30 1.38
CA ILE A 144 11.14 8.56 -0.06
C ILE A 144 11.67 9.98 -0.30
N PRO A 145 12.71 10.18 -1.13
CA PRO A 145 13.19 11.51 -1.46
C PRO A 145 12.08 12.37 -2.09
N VAL A 146 11.96 13.63 -1.65
CA VAL A 146 10.85 14.52 -2.07
C VAL A 146 10.86 14.75 -3.59
N ASP A 147 12.03 14.77 -4.24
CA ASP A 147 12.18 14.89 -5.69
C ASP A 147 11.76 13.62 -6.47
N LYS A 148 11.51 12.52 -5.76
CA LYS A 148 11.04 11.23 -6.28
C LYS A 148 9.56 10.98 -6.01
N VAL A 149 8.89 11.90 -5.33
CA VAL A 149 7.43 11.90 -5.18
C VAL A 149 6.79 12.15 -6.54
N PRO A 150 5.83 11.33 -6.96
CA PRO A 150 5.15 11.52 -8.24
C PRO A 150 4.43 12.86 -8.31
N ARG A 151 4.73 13.65 -9.35
CA ARG A 151 4.08 14.95 -9.57
C ARG A 151 2.61 14.72 -9.91
N GLY A 152 1.72 15.45 -9.22
CA GLY A 152 0.29 15.35 -9.45
C GLY A 152 -0.39 14.19 -8.72
N ILE A 153 0.28 13.48 -7.81
CA ILE A 153 -0.35 12.41 -6.99
C ILE A 153 -1.63 12.87 -6.25
N ASP A 154 -1.76 14.18 -6.01
CA ASP A 154 -2.91 14.86 -5.40
C ASP A 154 -3.99 15.29 -6.41
N ASP A 155 -3.73 15.18 -7.70
CA ASP A 155 -4.63 15.54 -8.79
C ASP A 155 -5.34 14.30 -9.32
N ASP A 156 -6.68 14.30 -9.35
CA ASP A 156 -7.46 13.19 -9.91
C ASP A 156 -7.05 12.88 -11.36
N ARG A 157 -6.53 13.87 -12.10
CA ARG A 157 -6.05 13.68 -13.47
C ARG A 157 -4.84 12.77 -13.57
N PHE A 158 -4.05 12.64 -12.51
CA PHE A 158 -2.90 11.74 -12.45
C PHE A 158 -3.31 10.26 -12.52
N TRP A 159 -4.53 9.95 -12.09
CA TRP A 159 -5.05 8.59 -11.93
C TRP A 159 -5.92 8.12 -13.10
N ILE A 160 -6.02 8.90 -14.19
CA ILE A 160 -6.96 8.64 -15.29
C ILE A 160 -6.56 7.39 -16.09
N GLY A 161 -7.52 6.47 -16.27
CA GLY A 161 -7.41 5.25 -17.08
C GLY A 161 -8.70 4.53 -17.38
N ALA A 162 -9.69 4.72 -16.51
CA ALA A 162 -11.09 4.37 -16.71
C ALA A 162 -11.95 5.50 -16.11
N LYS A 163 -13.21 5.58 -16.52
CA LYS A 163 -14.22 6.39 -15.81
C LYS A 163 -14.24 5.85 -14.36
N ASP A 164 -13.93 6.70 -13.38
CA ASP A 164 -13.91 6.40 -11.92
C ASP A 164 -12.61 5.85 -11.28
N ALA A 165 -11.52 5.65 -12.03
CA ALA A 165 -10.23 5.15 -11.52
C ALA A 165 -9.64 5.88 -10.26
N PRO A 166 -9.73 7.22 -10.12
CA PRO A 166 -9.27 7.90 -8.91
C PRO A 166 -10.07 7.51 -7.66
N THR A 167 -11.38 7.26 -7.83
CA THR A 167 -12.26 6.85 -6.74
C THR A 167 -11.99 5.41 -6.32
N ASP A 168 -11.85 4.50 -7.29
CA ASP A 168 -11.56 3.09 -7.04
C ASP A 168 -10.21 2.91 -6.34
N PHE A 169 -9.19 3.65 -6.78
CA PHE A 169 -7.89 3.64 -6.11
C PHE A 169 -7.99 4.10 -4.64
N ARG A 170 -8.76 5.16 -4.38
CA ARG A 170 -8.98 5.64 -3.01
C ARG A 170 -9.69 4.58 -2.16
N ILE A 171 -10.73 3.94 -2.68
CA ILE A 171 -11.46 2.88 -1.97
C ILE A 171 -10.50 1.72 -1.66
N ALA A 172 -9.71 1.28 -2.65
CA ALA A 172 -8.73 0.21 -2.47
C ALA A 172 -7.68 0.50 -1.39
N VAL A 173 -7.21 1.76 -1.29
CA VAL A 173 -6.29 2.18 -0.23
C VAL A 173 -6.96 2.18 1.15
N ASP A 174 -8.23 2.57 1.24
CA ASP A 174 -9.00 2.50 2.50
C ASP A 174 -9.22 1.05 2.94
N GLU A 175 -9.66 0.19 2.02
CA GLU A 175 -9.86 -1.24 2.29
C GLU A 175 -8.58 -1.94 2.73
N LEU A 176 -7.46 -1.62 2.09
CA LEU A 176 -6.15 -2.09 2.52
C LEU A 176 -5.86 -1.64 3.96
N GLY A 177 -6.01 -0.35 4.28
CA GLY A 177 -5.71 0.13 5.63
C GLY A 177 -6.63 -0.46 6.71
N LEU A 178 -7.90 -0.70 6.41
CA LEU A 178 -8.81 -1.44 7.29
C LEU A 178 -8.35 -2.89 7.47
N HIS A 179 -8.00 -3.58 6.38
CA HIS A 179 -7.49 -4.95 6.45
C HIS A 179 -6.24 -5.03 7.33
N LEU A 180 -5.29 -4.09 7.20
CA LEU A 180 -4.08 -4.05 8.02
C LEU A 180 -4.39 -3.78 9.50
N GLY A 181 -5.39 -2.93 9.80
CA GLY A 181 -5.80 -2.63 11.17
C GLY A 181 -6.54 -3.77 11.88
N GLU A 182 -7.24 -4.62 11.13
CA GLU A 182 -8.07 -5.70 11.67
C GLU A 182 -7.36 -7.06 11.71
N ASN A 183 -6.40 -7.30 10.81
CA ASN A 183 -5.85 -8.65 10.57
C ASN A 183 -4.36 -8.77 10.94
N ILE A 184 -3.74 -7.73 11.48
CA ILE A 184 -2.33 -7.76 11.88
C ILE A 184 -2.21 -7.40 13.37
N ASP A 185 -2.00 -8.42 14.20
CA ASP A 185 -1.88 -8.27 15.65
C ASP A 185 -0.59 -7.52 16.06
N GLN A 186 0.52 -7.79 15.36
CA GLN A 186 1.83 -7.18 15.61
C GLN A 186 2.50 -6.79 14.28
N PRO A 187 2.12 -5.64 13.71
CA PRO A 187 2.70 -5.21 12.45
C PRO A 187 4.19 -4.84 12.60
N PRO A 188 5.03 -5.13 11.60
CA PRO A 188 6.44 -4.72 11.61
C PRO A 188 6.61 -3.20 11.63
N ASP A 189 7.52 -2.70 12.47
CA ASP A 189 7.93 -1.30 12.45
C ASP A 189 8.94 -1.04 11.33
N TYR A 190 8.42 -0.72 10.14
CA TYR A 190 9.23 -0.40 8.98
C TYR A 190 10.01 0.89 9.13
N GLN A 191 9.54 1.85 9.92
CA GLN A 191 10.28 3.08 10.18
C GLN A 191 11.55 2.78 10.97
N ARG A 192 11.44 2.04 12.08
CA ARG A 192 12.60 1.58 12.85
C ARG A 192 13.58 0.82 11.99
N ARG A 193 13.11 -0.10 11.15
CA ARG A 193 13.97 -0.83 10.21
C ARG A 193 14.71 0.11 9.25
N ARG A 194 14.06 1.15 8.71
CA ARG A 194 14.71 2.17 7.87
C ARG A 194 15.75 2.99 8.65
N ASP A 195 15.45 3.34 9.89
CA ASP A 195 16.34 4.15 10.73
C ASP A 195 17.60 3.38 11.12
N VAL A 196 17.48 2.13 11.56
CA VAL A 196 18.62 1.26 11.85
C VAL A 196 19.48 1.03 10.60
N LEU A 197 18.85 0.90 9.44
CA LEU A 197 19.54 0.62 8.19
C LEU A 197 19.93 1.88 7.39
N ARG A 198 19.78 3.10 7.93
CA ARG A 198 19.94 4.36 7.17
C ARG A 198 21.29 4.50 6.47
N ASN A 199 22.37 4.10 7.12
CA ASN A 199 23.74 4.09 6.59
C ASN A 199 24.35 2.68 6.54
N TRP A 200 23.50 1.65 6.63
CA TRP A 200 23.97 0.28 6.78
C TRP A 200 24.51 -0.29 5.46
N VAL A 201 25.52 -1.14 5.60
CA VAL A 201 26.10 -1.95 4.54
C VAL A 201 26.40 -3.33 5.09
N LEU A 202 26.29 -4.35 4.25
CA LEU A 202 26.71 -5.70 4.61
C LEU A 202 28.19 -5.70 5.04
N PRO A 203 28.51 -6.10 6.29
CA PRO A 203 29.88 -6.09 6.78
C PRO A 203 30.82 -6.95 5.91
N PRO A 204 32.12 -6.61 5.83
CA PRO A 204 33.08 -7.41 5.07
C PRO A 204 33.17 -8.87 5.53
N SER A 205 33.13 -9.13 6.84
CA SER A 205 33.12 -10.48 7.43
C SER A 205 31.93 -11.28 6.92
N ASP A 206 30.74 -10.72 7.06
CA ASP A 206 29.48 -11.37 6.69
C ASP A 206 29.41 -11.60 5.18
N TRP A 207 29.96 -10.67 4.38
CA TRP A 207 30.07 -10.86 2.93
C TRP A 207 30.99 -12.03 2.57
N LEU A 208 32.12 -12.19 3.27
CA LEU A 208 33.02 -13.32 3.07
C LEU A 208 32.34 -14.64 3.46
N GLU A 209 31.62 -14.67 4.57
CA GLU A 209 30.86 -15.85 5.02
C GLU A 209 29.75 -16.24 4.03
N VAL A 210 28.97 -15.26 3.55
CA VAL A 210 27.93 -15.49 2.54
C VAL A 210 28.55 -16.00 1.24
N THR A 211 29.65 -15.39 0.80
CA THR A 211 30.25 -15.75 -0.49
C THR A 211 31.03 -17.07 -0.46
N ALA A 212 31.56 -17.47 0.70
CA ALA A 212 32.22 -18.77 0.88
C ALA A 212 31.27 -19.96 0.66
N GLN A 213 29.97 -19.75 0.84
CA GLN A 213 28.93 -20.77 0.64
C GLN A 213 28.45 -20.87 -0.82
N LEU A 214 28.94 -20.02 -1.71
CA LEU A 214 28.50 -20.03 -3.11
C LEU A 214 29.06 -21.25 -3.86
N PRO A 215 28.26 -21.85 -4.76
CA PRO A 215 28.74 -22.97 -5.56
C PRO A 215 29.92 -22.53 -6.42
N ARG A 216 30.94 -23.37 -6.51
CA ARG A 216 32.01 -23.19 -7.50
C ARG A 216 31.42 -23.37 -8.88
N ILE A 217 31.66 -22.40 -9.75
CA ILE A 217 31.16 -22.43 -11.13
C ILE A 217 32.27 -22.91 -12.04
N ILE A 218 31.94 -23.75 -13.02
CA ILE A 218 32.87 -24.13 -14.07
C ILE A 218 33.11 -22.92 -14.99
N GLY A 219 34.36 -22.53 -15.17
CA GLY A 219 34.77 -21.40 -16.02
C GLY A 219 35.04 -20.10 -15.25
N LYS A 220 34.66 -18.96 -15.83
CA LYS A 220 34.99 -17.63 -15.31
C LYS A 220 34.31 -17.39 -13.96
N GLN A 221 35.12 -17.23 -12.92
CA GLN A 221 34.60 -16.95 -11.58
C GLN A 221 33.87 -15.60 -11.55
N PRO A 222 32.71 -15.53 -10.88
CA PRO A 222 32.02 -14.27 -10.63
C PRO A 222 32.91 -13.31 -9.85
N VAL A 223 32.91 -12.04 -10.25
CA VAL A 223 33.52 -10.98 -9.45
C VAL A 223 32.64 -10.73 -8.22
N LEU A 224 33.24 -10.78 -7.02
CA LEU A 224 32.60 -10.63 -5.71
C LEU A 224 33.12 -9.39 -4.95
N ASP A 225 33.44 -8.34 -5.70
CA ASP A 225 33.99 -7.07 -5.22
C ASP A 225 32.97 -6.24 -4.41
N ASP A 226 33.44 -5.13 -3.85
CA ASP A 226 32.62 -4.17 -3.09
C ASP A 226 31.44 -3.62 -3.89
N ARG A 227 31.55 -3.53 -5.22
CA ARG A 227 30.44 -3.19 -6.10
C ARG A 227 29.30 -4.22 -5.98
N LYS A 228 29.63 -5.51 -5.96
CA LYS A 228 28.64 -6.58 -5.79
C LYS A 228 28.13 -6.64 -4.35
N ARG A 229 29.00 -6.41 -3.36
CA ARG A 229 28.60 -6.24 -1.95
C ARG A 229 27.62 -5.07 -1.76
N GLN A 230 27.81 -3.95 -2.47
CA GLN A 230 26.88 -2.82 -2.45
C GLN A 230 25.51 -3.22 -3.02
N VAL A 231 25.46 -4.01 -4.10
CA VAL A 231 24.19 -4.51 -4.65
C VAL A 231 23.53 -5.52 -3.71
N ALA A 232 24.31 -6.40 -3.06
CA ALA A 232 23.82 -7.30 -2.03
C ALA A 232 23.24 -6.55 -0.83
N SER A 233 23.90 -5.46 -0.40
CA SER A 233 23.43 -4.59 0.67
C SER A 233 22.10 -3.92 0.30
N ILE A 234 21.95 -3.46 -0.94
CA ILE A 234 20.68 -2.92 -1.45
C ILE A 234 19.59 -3.99 -1.41
N PHE A 235 19.88 -5.23 -1.83
CA PHE A 235 18.91 -6.33 -1.78
C PHE A 235 18.43 -6.60 -0.34
N ILE A 236 19.35 -6.74 0.60
CA ILE A 236 19.04 -6.94 2.02
C ILE A 236 18.21 -5.76 2.54
N TRP A 237 18.65 -4.53 2.30
CA TRP A 237 17.93 -3.32 2.72
C TRP A 237 16.49 -3.30 2.21
N THR A 238 16.25 -3.65 0.93
CA THR A 238 14.88 -3.67 0.37
C THR A 238 13.98 -4.70 1.05
N ARG A 239 14.52 -5.88 1.37
CA ARG A 239 13.77 -6.94 2.03
C ARG A 239 13.44 -6.60 3.48
N VAL A 240 14.42 -6.05 4.21
CA VAL A 240 14.23 -5.66 5.62
C VAL A 240 13.26 -4.49 5.75
N THR A 241 13.48 -3.41 4.99
CA THR A 241 12.73 -2.15 5.14
C THR A 241 11.43 -2.09 4.34
N GLY A 242 11.18 -3.05 3.45
CA GLY A 242 10.09 -2.99 2.49
C GLY A 242 10.18 -1.78 1.57
N GLY A 243 11.38 -1.27 1.30
CA GLY A 243 11.61 -0.09 0.45
C GLY A 243 12.01 -0.43 -0.98
N GLU A 244 12.09 0.59 -1.83
CA GLU A 244 12.57 0.44 -3.21
C GLU A 244 14.09 0.46 -3.29
N HIS A 245 14.67 -0.45 -4.09
CA HIS A 245 16.12 -0.51 -4.34
C HIS A 245 16.73 0.80 -4.87
N LEU A 246 15.92 1.65 -5.49
CA LEU A 246 16.35 2.96 -5.99
C LEU A 246 16.66 3.93 -4.85
N PHE A 247 16.05 3.76 -3.68
CA PHE A 247 16.20 4.63 -2.51
C PHE A 247 17.09 4.03 -1.42
N ALA A 248 17.54 2.78 -1.59
CA ALA A 248 18.46 2.13 -0.67
C ALA A 248 19.79 2.91 -0.55
N PRO A 249 20.37 2.99 0.66
CA PRO A 249 21.62 3.68 0.91
C PRO A 249 22.80 3.03 0.18
N ARG A 250 23.80 3.84 -0.17
CA ARG A 250 24.95 3.42 -0.98
C ARG A 250 26.29 3.89 -0.42
N PRO A 251 26.61 3.60 0.85
CA PRO A 251 27.81 4.11 1.50
C PRO A 251 29.10 3.67 0.78
N LEU A 252 29.20 2.43 0.27
CA LEU A 252 30.41 1.96 -0.42
C LEU A 252 30.63 2.70 -1.74
N GLU A 253 29.55 3.08 -2.44
CA GLU A 253 29.63 3.86 -3.67
C GLU A 253 29.96 5.32 -3.36
N GLN A 254 29.36 5.91 -2.33
CA GLN A 254 29.57 7.30 -1.91
C GLN A 254 31.03 7.60 -1.55
N THR A 255 31.77 6.63 -1.02
CA THR A 255 33.20 6.78 -0.68
C THR A 255 34.13 6.65 -1.88
N GLN A 256 33.65 6.27 -3.06
CA GLN A 256 34.49 6.08 -4.25
C GLN A 256 34.76 7.40 -4.98
N PRO A 257 35.86 7.49 -5.76
CA PRO A 257 36.04 8.58 -6.72
C PRO A 257 34.90 8.66 -7.75
N GLN A 258 34.59 9.87 -8.24
CA GLN A 258 33.44 10.12 -9.11
C GLN A 258 33.38 9.22 -10.37
N HIS A 259 34.53 8.90 -10.98
CA HIS A 259 34.58 8.02 -12.14
C HIS A 259 34.17 6.57 -11.82
N ILE A 260 34.53 6.08 -10.63
CA ILE A 260 34.12 4.75 -10.13
C ILE A 260 32.63 4.76 -9.78
N GLN A 261 32.12 5.82 -9.15
CA GLN A 261 30.68 5.97 -8.88
C GLN A 261 29.86 5.84 -10.17
N ARG A 262 30.25 6.56 -11.24
CA ARG A 262 29.59 6.47 -12.55
C ARG A 262 29.65 5.06 -13.13
N ALA A 263 30.80 4.40 -13.04
CA ALA A 263 30.97 3.03 -13.53
C ALA A 263 30.11 2.01 -12.75
N TRP A 264 30.01 2.16 -11.43
CA TRP A 264 29.14 1.33 -10.59
C TRP A 264 27.67 1.58 -10.91
N ALA A 265 27.28 2.85 -11.06
CA ALA A 265 25.93 3.25 -11.40
C ALA A 265 25.46 2.67 -12.74
N ALA A 266 26.33 2.64 -13.75
CA ALA A 266 26.03 2.07 -15.06
C ALA A 266 25.79 0.54 -15.03
N ARG A 267 26.50 -0.19 -14.14
CA ARG A 267 26.41 -1.66 -14.06
C ARG A 267 25.32 -2.16 -13.11
N ARG A 268 24.89 -1.33 -12.16
CA ARG A 268 23.92 -1.69 -11.12
C ARG A 268 22.59 -2.23 -11.68
N PRO A 269 21.95 -1.64 -12.72
CA PRO A 269 20.71 -2.18 -13.28
C PRO A 269 20.86 -3.61 -13.78
N THR A 270 21.97 -3.94 -14.45
CA THR A 270 22.24 -5.29 -14.94
C THR A 270 22.45 -6.28 -13.79
N THR A 271 23.25 -5.91 -12.78
CA THR A 271 23.47 -6.77 -11.61
C THR A 271 22.19 -6.96 -10.80
N TRP A 272 21.37 -5.93 -10.65
CA TRP A 272 20.06 -6.01 -10.01
C TRP A 272 19.11 -6.91 -10.79
N HIS A 273 19.04 -6.76 -12.11
CA HIS A 273 18.20 -7.61 -12.96
C HIS A 273 18.62 -9.10 -12.88
N GLN A 274 19.92 -9.38 -12.85
CA GLN A 274 20.42 -10.74 -12.61
C GLN A 274 20.07 -11.25 -11.21
N LEU A 275 20.27 -10.42 -10.18
CA LEU A 275 20.04 -10.83 -8.79
C LEU A 275 18.56 -10.98 -8.45
N VAL A 276 17.67 -10.13 -8.96
CA VAL A 276 16.26 -10.04 -8.53
C VAL A 276 15.27 -10.19 -9.68
N GLY A 277 15.57 -9.61 -10.84
CA GLY A 277 14.62 -9.49 -11.96
C GLY A 277 14.40 -10.75 -12.78
N ARG A 278 15.31 -11.74 -12.72
CA ARG A 278 15.18 -12.99 -13.48
C ARG A 278 14.50 -14.10 -12.66
N PRO A 279 13.49 -14.80 -13.24
CA PRO A 279 12.93 -16.03 -12.66
C PRO A 279 13.99 -17.12 -12.52
N ASP A 280 14.80 -17.33 -13.56
CA ASP A 280 15.97 -18.21 -13.55
C ASP A 280 17.26 -17.40 -13.76
N PRO A 281 17.89 -16.93 -12.67
CA PRO A 281 19.09 -16.09 -12.74
C PRO A 281 20.39 -16.88 -12.93
N GLY A 282 20.30 -18.20 -13.16
CA GLY A 282 21.43 -19.11 -13.19
C GLY A 282 21.97 -19.46 -11.79
N PRO A 283 22.84 -20.47 -11.68
CA PRO A 283 23.21 -21.09 -10.40
C PRO A 283 23.86 -20.11 -9.42
N HIS A 284 24.72 -19.21 -9.92
CA HIS A 284 25.39 -18.19 -9.11
C HIS A 284 24.39 -17.28 -8.39
N TYR A 285 23.53 -16.63 -9.17
CA TYR A 285 22.65 -15.59 -8.65
C TYR A 285 21.46 -16.19 -7.92
N ALA A 286 21.04 -17.42 -8.26
CA ALA A 286 20.06 -18.16 -7.49
C ALA A 286 20.59 -18.47 -6.07
N ALA A 287 21.81 -19.02 -5.98
CA ALA A 287 22.44 -19.29 -4.68
C ALA A 287 22.68 -18.00 -3.88
N LEU A 288 23.17 -16.94 -4.53
CA LEU A 288 23.39 -15.65 -3.88
C LEU A 288 22.07 -15.02 -3.39
N ARG A 289 21.00 -15.06 -4.21
CA ARG A 289 19.67 -14.56 -3.82
C ARG A 289 19.14 -15.29 -2.59
N ARG A 290 19.30 -16.62 -2.54
CA ARG A 290 18.88 -17.45 -1.39
C ARG A 290 19.64 -17.05 -0.12
N LEU A 291 20.97 -17.06 -0.16
CA LEU A 291 21.82 -16.75 1.00
C LEU A 291 21.60 -15.33 1.53
N LEU A 292 21.45 -14.35 0.64
CA LEU A 292 21.12 -12.98 1.05
C LEU A 292 19.70 -12.86 1.61
N GLY A 293 18.77 -13.72 1.16
CA GLY A 293 17.42 -13.81 1.70
C GLY A 293 17.43 -14.33 3.14
N GLU A 294 18.17 -15.41 3.39
CA GLU A 294 18.38 -15.97 4.74
C GLU A 294 19.02 -14.94 5.68
N TYR A 295 20.10 -14.28 5.24
CA TYR A 295 20.74 -13.22 6.02
C TYR A 295 19.77 -12.06 6.33
N ALA A 296 18.93 -11.67 5.38
CA ALA A 296 17.97 -10.60 5.57
C ALA A 296 16.87 -10.98 6.56
N ASP A 297 16.43 -12.25 6.57
CA ASP A 297 15.43 -12.75 7.52
C ASP A 297 16.02 -12.76 8.95
N ASP A 298 17.28 -13.18 9.11
CA ASP A 298 18.00 -13.08 10.39
C ASP A 298 18.20 -11.62 10.84
N LEU A 299 18.50 -10.72 9.90
CA LEU A 299 18.63 -9.29 10.19
C LEU A 299 17.28 -8.68 10.62
N ILE A 300 16.17 -9.07 10.00
CA ILE A 300 14.82 -8.67 10.42
C ILE A 300 14.59 -9.04 11.89
N ASN A 301 14.87 -10.29 12.25
CA ASN A 301 14.68 -10.77 13.62
C ASN A 301 15.53 -9.98 14.63
N ARG A 302 16.79 -9.68 14.29
CA ARG A 302 17.69 -8.87 15.14
C ARG A 302 17.20 -7.43 15.32
N VAL A 303 16.73 -6.79 14.24
CA VAL A 303 16.22 -5.41 14.30
C VAL A 303 14.94 -5.34 15.12
N ASP A 304 13.99 -6.25 14.87
CA ASP A 304 12.70 -6.26 15.55
C ASP A 304 12.84 -6.60 17.05
N ALA A 305 13.76 -7.50 17.40
CA ALA A 305 14.13 -7.80 18.79
C ALA A 305 14.90 -6.67 19.49
N GLY A 306 15.32 -5.64 18.75
CA GLY A 306 16.08 -4.51 19.28
C GLY A 306 17.54 -4.78 19.61
N ALA A 307 18.12 -5.84 19.04
CA ALA A 307 19.55 -6.12 19.15
C ALA A 307 20.42 -5.10 18.37
N LEU A 308 19.80 -4.30 17.49
CA LEU A 308 20.44 -3.21 16.76
C LEU A 308 19.73 -1.89 17.10
N SER A 309 20.52 -0.88 17.48
CA SER A 309 20.03 0.47 17.74
C SER A 309 20.17 1.35 16.49
N PRO A 310 19.25 2.33 16.28
CA PRO A 310 19.44 3.35 15.26
C PRO A 310 20.78 4.07 15.44
N ILE A 311 21.41 4.43 14.33
CA ILE A 311 22.59 5.29 14.36
C ILE A 311 22.09 6.72 14.65
N GLU A 312 22.55 7.33 15.75
CA GLU A 312 22.27 8.72 16.12
C GLU A 312 22.71 9.74 15.06
#